data_AF-A0A2B9DGU2-F1
#
_entry.id   AF-A0A2B9DGU2-F1
#
_cell.length_a   1.000
_cell.length_b   1.000
_cell.length_c   1.000
_cell.angle_alpha   90.00
_cell.angle_beta   90.00
_cell.angle_gamma   90.00
#
_symmetry.space_group_name_H-M   'P 1'
#
loop_
_entity.id
_entity.type
_entity.pdbx_description
1 polymer ?
#
loop_
_entity_poly.entity_id
_entity_poly.type
_entity_poly.pdbx_seq_one_letter_code
_entity_poly.pdbx_strand_id
1 'polypeptide(L)'
;KPDKQDEDDKQGQSENVIIVPTDSHSLDVWDEISLKEIQTGEHTSLFEKKSNYQNINLLQVSDIRLYLDKQLQFSSVDEQIYHEALVHPIMSKVIDPKRVLILGGGDGLALREVLKYETVIHVDLVDLDEEMIKMARNVPELISLNQQAFFDDRANVHVCDAKEFLKSPSSLYDVIIIDFPDPATEVLSTLYTSELFALIATFLTEEGAFVCQSNSPADAPLVYWSIGNTIESAGLTVKSYHTIVPSFGTDWGFHIAANSSFVLNQIEQLYVVPSPRTLPSLLAPLFQFKEEHLEHRNNAVLNSESDLILHHCYQKEMEF
;
A
#
# COMPACT_ATOMS: atom_id res chain seq x y z
N LYS A 1 7.32 22.42 -61.20
CA LYS A 1 5.92 22.29 -61.68
C LYS A 1 5.59 20.80 -61.67
N PRO A 2 4.38 20.45 -61.20
CA PRO A 2 4.10 19.47 -60.13
C PRO A 2 3.83 18.06 -60.74
N ASP A 3 3.41 16.98 -60.07
CA ASP A 3 2.51 16.81 -58.92
C ASP A 3 2.37 15.31 -58.55
N LYS A 4 1.86 15.02 -57.34
CA LYS A 4 1.32 13.74 -56.79
C LYS A 4 2.34 12.68 -56.32
N GLN A 5 2.59 12.44 -55.03
CA GLN A 5 1.73 12.01 -53.89
C GLN A 5 0.93 10.74 -54.17
N ASP A 6 1.43 9.62 -53.65
CA ASP A 6 0.63 8.54 -53.07
C ASP A 6 1.16 8.31 -51.65
N GLU A 7 0.28 8.56 -50.70
CA GLU A 7 0.36 8.23 -49.28
C GLU A 7 0.06 6.74 -49.12
N ASP A 8 0.77 6.04 -48.24
CA ASP A 8 0.22 4.88 -47.57
C ASP A 8 0.78 4.76 -46.14
N ASP A 9 -0.14 5.08 -45.24
CA ASP A 9 -0.26 4.81 -43.81
C ASP A 9 0.76 3.84 -43.18
N LYS A 10 1.52 4.38 -42.23
CA LYS A 10 1.84 3.67 -40.98
C LYS A 10 1.39 4.51 -39.82
N GLN A 11 0.14 4.27 -39.42
CA GLN A 11 -0.42 4.70 -38.15
C GLN A 11 0.51 4.25 -37.01
N GLY A 12 1.12 5.23 -36.34
CA GLY A 12 1.69 5.04 -35.02
C GLY A 12 0.56 4.70 -34.06
N GLN A 13 0.69 3.56 -33.37
CA GLN A 13 -0.13 3.24 -32.22
C GLN A 13 0.18 4.28 -31.14
N SER A 14 -0.70 5.26 -30.97
CA SER A 14 -0.70 6.09 -29.78
C SER A 14 -1.15 5.20 -28.61
N GLU A 15 -0.26 4.96 -27.66
CA GLU A 15 -0.60 4.41 -26.36
C GLU A 15 -1.71 5.30 -25.76
N ASN A 16 -2.89 4.71 -25.54
CA ASN A 16 -3.96 5.37 -24.83
C ASN A 16 -3.54 5.48 -23.36
N VAL A 17 -2.84 6.55 -23.02
CA VAL A 17 -2.74 7.01 -21.64
C VAL A 17 -4.16 7.36 -21.20
N ILE A 18 -4.73 6.55 -20.31
CA ILE A 18 -6.02 6.84 -19.70
C ILE A 18 -5.80 8.03 -18.77
N ILE A 19 -6.14 9.22 -19.26
CA ILE A 19 -6.22 10.42 -18.42
C ILE A 19 -7.52 10.31 -17.63
N VAL A 20 -7.41 9.97 -16.34
CA VAL A 20 -8.55 9.92 -15.43
C VAL A 20 -9.00 11.34 -15.11
N PRO A 21 -10.28 11.70 -15.33
CA PRO A 21 -10.83 12.96 -14.85
C PRO A 21 -10.85 12.96 -13.31
N THR A 22 -10.16 13.91 -12.69
CA THR A 22 -10.18 14.15 -11.23
C THR A 22 -11.47 14.90 -10.83
N ASP A 23 -12.63 14.40 -11.23
CA ASP A 23 -13.90 14.94 -10.74
C ASP A 23 -14.13 14.40 -9.33
N SER A 24 -13.85 15.25 -8.35
CA SER A 24 -13.88 15.00 -6.93
C SER A 24 -15.27 14.57 -6.45
N HIS A 25 -15.47 13.26 -6.25
CA HIS A 25 -16.31 12.80 -5.16
C HIS A 25 -15.41 12.75 -3.93
N SER A 26 -15.80 13.48 -2.88
CA SER A 26 -14.96 13.74 -1.71
C SER A 26 -14.55 12.42 -1.09
N LEU A 27 -13.24 12.16 -1.16
CA LEU A 27 -12.51 11.22 -0.33
C LEU A 27 -12.66 11.63 1.15
N ASP A 28 -11.99 10.91 2.07
CA ASP A 28 -12.02 11.20 3.51
C ASP A 28 -12.07 12.71 3.79
N VAL A 29 -13.25 13.18 4.20
CA VAL A 29 -13.57 14.60 4.31
C VAL A 29 -12.71 15.25 5.39
N TRP A 30 -12.32 14.49 6.40
CA TRP A 30 -11.52 14.98 7.52
C TRP A 30 -10.09 15.29 7.12
N ASP A 31 -9.52 14.50 6.22
CA ASP A 31 -8.20 14.77 5.65
C ASP A 31 -8.21 16.04 4.80
N GLU A 32 -9.23 16.21 3.96
CA GLU A 32 -9.36 17.41 3.14
C GLU A 32 -9.57 18.67 4.01
N ILE A 33 -10.38 18.58 5.06
CA ILE A 33 -10.56 19.67 6.02
C ILE A 33 -9.23 19.98 6.72
N SER A 34 -8.54 18.95 7.22
CA SER A 34 -7.25 19.10 7.90
C SER A 34 -6.21 19.76 7.01
N LEU A 35 -6.11 19.33 5.74
CA LEU A 35 -5.20 19.92 4.77
C LEU A 35 -5.54 21.39 4.49
N LYS A 36 -6.83 21.72 4.32
CA LYS A 36 -7.27 23.13 4.14
C LYS A 36 -6.91 23.98 5.34
N GLU A 37 -7.13 23.50 6.55
CA GLU A 37 -6.76 24.22 7.77
C GLU A 37 -5.25 24.47 7.84
N ILE A 38 -4.42 23.44 7.58
CA ILE A 38 -2.96 23.55 7.50
C ILE A 38 -2.55 24.63 6.48
N GLN A 39 -3.14 24.59 5.29
CA GLN A 39 -2.82 25.53 4.21
C GLN A 39 -3.22 26.98 4.51
N THR A 40 -4.19 27.20 5.41
CA THR A 40 -4.53 28.56 5.89
C THR A 40 -3.62 29.06 7.00
N GLY A 41 -2.92 28.16 7.70
CA GLY A 41 -2.00 28.46 8.79
C GLY A 41 -0.53 28.57 8.37
N GLU A 42 0.36 28.72 9.37
CA GLU A 42 1.81 28.66 9.15
C GLU A 42 2.25 27.23 8.83
N HIS A 43 2.81 27.04 7.64
CA HIS A 43 3.37 25.77 7.18
C HIS A 43 4.48 26.04 6.15
N THR A 44 5.32 25.05 5.88
CA THR A 44 6.30 25.08 4.79
C THR A 44 5.96 23.97 3.79
N SER A 45 5.80 24.32 2.51
CA SER A 45 5.72 23.33 1.44
C SER A 45 7.13 22.81 1.13
N LEU A 46 7.38 21.53 1.43
CA LEU A 46 8.65 20.86 1.15
C LEU A 46 8.69 20.33 -0.29
N PHE A 47 7.54 19.88 -0.78
CA PHE A 47 7.36 19.40 -2.14
C PHE A 47 5.89 19.55 -2.56
N GLU A 48 5.67 20.07 -3.76
CA GLU A 48 4.33 20.17 -4.35
C GLU A 48 4.44 19.89 -5.84
N LYS A 49 3.76 18.84 -6.31
CA LYS A 49 3.73 18.49 -7.72
C LYS A 49 2.47 17.73 -8.09
N LYS A 50 1.89 18.09 -9.23
CA LYS A 50 0.89 17.26 -9.91
C LYS A 50 1.60 16.31 -10.86
N SER A 51 1.55 15.00 -10.60
CA SER A 51 2.04 13.96 -11.49
C SER A 51 0.97 13.59 -12.53
N ASN A 52 1.22 12.55 -13.33
CA ASN A 52 0.21 11.98 -14.22
C ASN A 52 -0.90 11.22 -13.47
N TYR A 53 -0.67 10.92 -12.19
CA TYR A 53 -1.53 10.04 -11.40
C TYR A 53 -2.27 10.79 -10.29
N GLN A 54 -1.61 11.75 -9.64
CA GLN A 54 -2.11 12.37 -8.41
C GLN A 54 -1.45 13.72 -8.13
N ASN A 55 -2.02 14.48 -7.19
CA ASN A 55 -1.39 15.66 -6.60
C ASN A 55 -0.60 15.25 -5.35
N ILE A 56 0.72 15.48 -5.36
CA ILE A 56 1.64 15.17 -4.27
C ILE A 56 1.94 16.45 -3.49
N ASN A 57 1.64 16.44 -2.19
CA ASN A 57 1.91 17.55 -1.28
C ASN A 57 2.64 17.06 -0.03
N LEU A 58 3.93 17.38 0.09
CA LEU A 58 4.72 17.14 1.30
C LEU A 58 4.87 18.47 2.04
N LEU A 59 4.34 18.51 3.27
CA LEU A 59 4.26 19.71 4.07
C LEU A 59 5.02 19.51 5.38
N GLN A 60 5.67 20.58 5.84
CA GLN A 60 6.22 20.69 7.18
C GLN A 60 5.34 21.65 7.99
N VAL A 61 4.75 21.12 9.05
CA VAL A 61 4.08 21.86 10.14
C VAL A 61 4.89 21.64 11.42
N SER A 62 4.27 21.22 12.53
CA SER A 62 4.97 20.65 13.69
C SER A 62 5.74 19.36 13.35
N ASP A 63 5.31 18.68 12.30
CA ASP A 63 5.77 17.38 11.81
C ASP A 63 5.73 17.38 10.26
N ILE A 64 6.26 16.33 9.64
CA ILE A 64 6.23 16.16 8.18
C ILE A 64 4.97 15.36 7.83
N ARG A 65 4.19 15.82 6.86
CA ARG A 65 2.99 15.13 6.38
C ARG A 65 2.98 15.04 4.87
N LEU A 66 2.61 13.86 4.37
CA LEU A 66 2.36 13.64 2.95
C LEU A 66 0.86 13.57 2.71
N TYR A 67 0.38 14.32 1.73
CA TYR A 67 -0.96 14.24 1.20
C TYR A 67 -0.92 13.87 -0.29
N LEU A 68 -1.72 12.88 -0.68
CA LEU A 68 -1.97 12.48 -2.08
C LEU A 68 -3.43 12.72 -2.40
N ASP A 69 -3.71 13.57 -3.40
CA ASP A 69 -5.08 13.98 -3.76
C ASP A 69 -5.94 14.41 -2.55
N LYS A 70 -5.27 15.07 -1.59
CA LYS A 70 -5.80 15.60 -0.33
C LYS A 70 -6.05 14.56 0.78
N GLN A 71 -5.76 13.28 0.56
CA GLN A 71 -5.77 12.26 1.60
C GLN A 71 -4.42 12.18 2.29
N LEU A 72 -4.43 12.09 3.61
CA LEU A 72 -3.22 11.92 4.41
C LEU A 72 -2.65 10.52 4.15
N GLN A 73 -1.38 10.46 3.76
CA GLN A 73 -0.68 9.19 3.57
C GLN A 73 0.24 8.85 4.73
N PHE A 74 0.79 9.87 5.40
CA PHE A 74 1.49 9.67 6.67
C PHE A 74 1.68 11.00 7.41
N SER A 75 1.82 10.90 8.74
CA SER A 75 2.46 11.91 9.59
C SER A 75 3.75 11.34 10.17
N SER A 76 4.84 12.11 10.18
CA SER A 76 6.11 11.67 10.77
C SER A 76 6.05 11.45 12.29
N VAL A 77 4.96 11.83 12.96
CA VAL A 77 4.75 11.57 14.38
C VAL A 77 4.47 10.10 14.65
N ASP A 78 3.75 9.43 13.73
CA ASP A 78 3.20 8.09 13.97
C ASP A 78 3.27 7.12 12.79
N GLU A 79 3.82 7.54 11.63
CA GLU A 79 4.06 6.65 10.48
C GLU A 79 4.79 5.37 10.88
N GLN A 80 5.66 5.45 11.89
CA GLN A 80 6.40 4.30 12.32
C GLN A 80 5.48 3.20 12.88
N ILE A 81 4.34 3.53 13.49
CA ILE A 81 3.36 2.53 13.93
C ILE A 81 2.82 1.77 12.71
N TYR A 82 2.44 2.51 11.66
CA TYR A 82 1.94 1.94 10.42
C TYR A 82 2.98 1.04 9.75
N HIS A 83 4.20 1.53 9.52
CA HIS A 83 5.21 0.78 8.80
C HIS A 83 5.78 -0.40 9.61
N GLU A 84 5.89 -0.28 10.94
CA GLU A 84 6.22 -1.45 11.77
C GLU A 84 5.09 -2.49 11.69
N ALA A 85 3.82 -2.08 11.72
CA ALA A 85 2.67 -2.99 11.63
C ALA A 85 2.55 -3.66 10.26
N LEU A 86 2.84 -2.93 9.20
CA LEU A 86 2.85 -3.46 7.85
C LEU A 86 3.97 -4.49 7.67
N VAL A 87 5.19 -4.18 8.14
CA VAL A 87 6.38 -4.95 7.77
C VAL A 87 6.71 -6.06 8.77
N HIS A 88 6.74 -5.76 10.06
CA HIS A 88 7.37 -6.65 11.02
C HIS A 88 6.60 -7.93 11.36
N PRO A 89 5.26 -7.96 11.43
CA PRO A 89 4.53 -9.20 11.71
C PRO A 89 4.82 -10.30 10.69
N ILE A 90 4.83 -9.96 9.40
CA ILE A 90 5.11 -10.93 8.34
C ILE A 90 6.60 -11.29 8.26
N MET A 91 7.49 -10.31 8.36
CA MET A 91 8.94 -10.52 8.31
C MET A 91 9.46 -11.30 9.53
N SER A 92 8.76 -11.25 10.67
CA SER A 92 9.06 -12.09 11.84
C SER A 92 8.51 -13.52 11.69
N LYS A 93 7.53 -13.72 10.80
CA LYS A 93 6.90 -15.03 10.57
C LYS A 93 7.63 -15.86 9.53
N VAL A 94 8.05 -15.25 8.43
CA VAL A 94 8.83 -15.92 7.38
C VAL A 94 10.26 -16.10 7.88
N ILE A 95 10.80 -17.32 7.76
CA ILE A 95 12.13 -17.66 8.29
C ILE A 95 13.20 -17.15 7.33
N ASP A 96 14.16 -16.36 7.82
CA ASP A 96 15.30 -15.82 7.08
C ASP A 96 14.93 -15.25 5.69
N PRO A 97 14.00 -14.28 5.59
CA PRO A 97 13.54 -13.74 4.32
C PRO A 97 14.72 -13.09 3.57
N LYS A 98 14.91 -13.46 2.29
CA LYS A 98 16.03 -13.02 1.44
C LYS A 98 15.57 -12.08 0.35
N ARG A 99 14.45 -12.40 -0.30
CA ARG A 99 13.88 -11.62 -1.40
C ARG A 99 12.54 -11.05 -0.99
N VAL A 100 12.44 -9.73 -0.99
CA VAL A 100 11.21 -9.00 -0.65
C VAL A 100 10.73 -8.19 -1.86
N LEU A 101 9.42 -8.18 -2.09
CA LEU A 101 8.77 -7.30 -3.05
C LEU A 101 7.88 -6.31 -2.29
N ILE A 102 7.98 -5.02 -2.62
CA ILE A 102 7.08 -3.98 -2.14
C ILE A 102 6.32 -3.46 -3.36
N LEU A 103 4.99 -3.54 -3.32
CA LEU A 103 4.09 -2.98 -4.32
C LEU A 103 3.46 -1.71 -3.73
N GLY A 104 3.78 -0.56 -4.31
CA GLY A 104 3.53 0.76 -3.71
C GLY A 104 4.69 1.21 -2.81
N GLY A 105 4.37 1.97 -1.76
CA GLY A 105 5.35 2.43 -0.77
C GLY A 105 6.45 3.35 -1.31
N GLY A 106 6.16 4.17 -2.33
CA GLY A 106 7.11 5.04 -3.01
C GLY A 106 7.78 6.12 -2.13
N ASP A 107 7.29 6.36 -0.92
CA ASP A 107 7.93 7.18 0.12
C ASP A 107 9.17 6.49 0.77
N GLY A 108 9.26 5.17 0.68
CA GLY A 108 10.37 4.35 1.17
C GLY A 108 10.37 4.04 2.66
N LEU A 109 9.30 4.35 3.39
CA LEU A 109 9.20 4.08 4.82
C LEU A 109 8.97 2.58 5.10
N ALA A 110 8.20 1.87 4.27
CA ALA A 110 8.14 0.41 4.31
C ALA A 110 9.50 -0.23 3.96
N LEU A 111 10.19 0.31 2.93
CA LEU A 111 11.53 -0.15 2.53
C LEU A 111 12.54 -0.01 3.68
N ARG A 112 12.51 1.11 4.40
CA ARG A 112 13.34 1.35 5.59
C ARG A 112 13.20 0.23 6.61
N GLU A 113 11.97 -0.20 6.89
CA GLU A 113 11.70 -1.25 7.88
C GLU A 113 12.15 -2.62 7.39
N VAL A 114 11.95 -2.93 6.10
CA VAL A 114 12.44 -4.18 5.47
C VAL A 114 13.96 -4.27 5.56
N LEU A 115 14.68 -3.16 5.31
CA LEU A 115 16.14 -3.13 5.31
C LEU A 115 16.77 -3.32 6.70
N LYS A 116 16.00 -3.29 7.79
CA LYS A 116 16.48 -3.66 9.13
C LYS A 116 16.78 -5.16 9.27
N TYR A 117 16.28 -6.00 8.36
CA TYR A 117 16.52 -7.44 8.37
C TYR A 117 17.82 -7.76 7.62
N GLU A 118 18.85 -8.22 8.34
CA GLU A 118 20.16 -8.54 7.75
C GLU A 118 20.12 -9.74 6.79
N THR A 119 19.11 -10.60 6.90
CA THR A 119 18.91 -11.76 6.00
C THR A 119 18.43 -11.32 4.62
N VAL A 120 17.82 -10.14 4.50
CA VAL A 120 17.35 -9.60 3.24
C VAL A 120 18.55 -9.21 2.40
N ILE A 121 18.61 -9.78 1.19
CA ILE A 121 19.69 -9.55 0.21
C ILE A 121 19.19 -8.80 -1.02
N HIS A 122 17.88 -8.74 -1.25
CA HIS A 122 17.27 -8.09 -2.40
C HIS A 122 15.87 -7.60 -2.06
N VAL A 123 15.59 -6.33 -2.37
CA VAL A 123 14.25 -5.75 -2.31
C VAL A 123 13.92 -5.16 -3.67
N ASP A 124 12.83 -5.60 -4.28
CA ASP A 124 12.20 -4.89 -5.40
C ASP A 124 11.11 -3.97 -4.83
N LEU A 125 11.19 -2.67 -5.12
CA LEU A 125 10.12 -1.70 -4.82
C LEU A 125 9.53 -1.24 -6.14
N VAL A 126 8.23 -1.44 -6.31
CA VAL A 126 7.49 -1.12 -7.53
C VAL A 126 6.47 -0.05 -7.22
N ASP A 127 6.68 1.15 -7.78
CA ASP A 127 5.74 2.26 -7.65
C ASP A 127 5.41 2.83 -9.03
N LEU A 128 4.17 3.25 -9.21
CA LEU A 128 3.68 3.77 -10.48
C LEU A 128 4.17 5.20 -10.73
N ASP A 129 4.35 5.99 -9.67
CA ASP A 129 4.57 7.43 -9.77
C ASP A 129 6.06 7.80 -9.63
N GLU A 130 6.70 8.12 -10.77
CA GLU A 130 8.10 8.55 -10.79
C GLU A 130 8.36 9.77 -9.90
N GLU A 131 7.37 10.66 -9.73
CA GLU A 131 7.53 11.86 -8.93
C GLU A 131 7.51 11.56 -7.43
N MET A 132 6.79 10.51 -7.00
CA MET A 132 6.89 9.99 -5.63
C MET A 132 8.30 9.48 -5.33
N ILE A 133 8.86 8.66 -6.22
CA ILE A 133 10.23 8.14 -6.07
C ILE A 133 11.27 9.26 -6.08
N LYS A 134 11.12 10.24 -6.99
CA LYS A 134 12.01 11.41 -7.03
C LYS A 134 11.91 12.22 -5.73
N MET A 135 10.71 12.45 -5.21
CA MET A 135 10.53 13.15 -3.94
C MET A 135 11.25 12.40 -2.81
N ALA A 136 11.04 11.10 -2.67
CA ALA A 136 11.61 10.28 -1.61
C ALA A 136 13.15 10.16 -1.65
N ARG A 137 13.75 10.36 -2.83
CA ARG A 137 15.20 10.33 -3.04
C ARG A 137 15.89 11.69 -2.96
N ASN A 138 15.14 12.80 -3.08
CA ASN A 138 15.75 14.13 -3.24
C ASN A 138 15.32 15.16 -2.20
N VAL A 139 14.19 14.99 -1.50
CA VAL A 139 13.76 15.92 -0.45
C VAL A 139 14.45 15.55 0.88
N PRO A 140 15.30 16.43 1.46
CA PRO A 140 16.12 16.09 2.63
C PRO A 140 15.34 15.56 3.84
N GLU A 141 14.18 16.16 4.11
CA GLU A 141 13.30 15.79 5.22
C GLU A 141 12.78 14.35 5.05
N LEU A 142 12.39 13.96 3.83
CA LEU A 142 11.92 12.61 3.54
C LEU A 142 13.07 11.60 3.47
N ILE A 143 14.23 11.97 2.95
CA ILE A 143 15.45 11.13 3.00
C ILE A 143 15.84 10.83 4.46
N SER A 144 15.73 11.82 5.34
CA SER A 144 15.97 11.62 6.76
C SER A 144 14.94 10.68 7.38
N LEU A 145 13.66 10.80 7.02
CA LEU A 145 12.57 9.98 7.55
C LEU A 145 12.66 8.53 7.07
N ASN A 146 12.95 8.30 5.78
CA ASN A 146 13.19 6.97 5.22
C ASN A 146 14.61 6.43 5.49
N GLN A 147 15.45 7.18 6.23
CA GLN A 147 16.80 6.79 6.63
C GLN A 147 17.69 6.37 5.44
N GLN A 148 17.58 7.07 4.32
CA GLN A 148 18.35 6.79 3.10
C GLN A 148 18.09 5.38 2.52
N ALA A 149 16.91 4.79 2.78
CA ALA A 149 16.57 3.43 2.35
C ALA A 149 16.75 3.19 0.84
N PHE A 150 16.48 4.20 0.01
CA PHE A 150 16.67 4.14 -1.44
C PHE A 150 18.12 4.04 -1.91
N PHE A 151 19.09 4.30 -1.02
CA PHE A 151 20.52 4.27 -1.32
C PHE A 151 21.20 2.98 -0.80
N ASP A 152 20.45 2.06 -0.19
CA ASP A 152 20.95 0.74 0.17
C ASP A 152 21.14 -0.11 -1.10
N ASP A 153 22.30 -0.77 -1.24
CA ASP A 153 22.65 -1.58 -2.41
C ASP A 153 21.67 -2.76 -2.64
N ARG A 154 20.87 -3.13 -1.63
CA ARG A 154 19.85 -4.19 -1.73
C ARG A 154 18.56 -3.70 -2.40
N ALA A 155 18.34 -2.39 -2.48
CA ALA A 155 17.09 -1.80 -2.98
C ALA A 155 17.11 -1.59 -4.51
N ASN A 156 16.14 -2.19 -5.19
CA ASN A 156 15.94 -2.09 -6.63
C ASN A 156 14.58 -1.46 -6.90
N VAL A 157 14.56 -0.25 -7.48
CA VAL A 157 13.32 0.51 -7.69
C VAL A 157 12.88 0.41 -9.14
N HIS A 158 11.62 0.08 -9.33
CA HIS A 158 10.96 -0.05 -10.62
C HIS A 158 9.83 0.97 -10.70
N VAL A 159 9.90 1.88 -11.67
CA VAL A 159 8.84 2.85 -11.94
C VAL A 159 7.93 2.27 -13.01
N CYS A 160 6.90 1.56 -12.59
CA CYS A 160 5.93 0.90 -13.48
C CYS A 160 4.67 0.48 -12.72
N ASP A 161 3.62 0.12 -13.46
CA ASP A 161 2.42 -0.46 -12.90
C ASP A 161 2.71 -1.84 -12.26
N ALA A 162 2.14 -2.09 -11.07
CA ALA A 162 2.35 -3.34 -10.34
C ALA A 162 1.86 -4.57 -11.12
N LYS A 163 0.75 -4.46 -11.86
CA LYS A 163 0.24 -5.56 -12.68
C LYS A 163 1.12 -5.82 -13.89
N GLU A 164 1.77 -4.79 -14.43
CA GLU A 164 2.78 -4.95 -15.48
C GLU A 164 4.04 -5.64 -14.96
N PHE A 165 4.52 -5.24 -13.78
CA PHE A 165 5.64 -5.90 -13.13
C PHE A 165 5.36 -7.40 -12.91
N LEU A 166 4.15 -7.72 -12.42
CA LEU A 166 3.69 -9.10 -12.17
C LEU A 166 3.35 -9.91 -13.44
N LYS A 167 3.54 -9.37 -14.65
CA LYS A 167 3.48 -10.16 -15.90
C LYS A 167 4.84 -10.69 -16.33
N SER A 168 5.91 -10.11 -15.79
CA SER A 168 7.27 -10.48 -16.18
C SER A 168 7.73 -11.72 -15.41
N PRO A 169 8.42 -12.68 -16.05
CA PRO A 169 9.02 -13.80 -15.33
C PRO A 169 10.07 -13.25 -14.35
N SER A 170 9.81 -13.39 -13.05
CA SER A 170 10.71 -12.99 -11.98
C SER A 170 11.05 -14.17 -11.08
N SER A 171 12.09 -14.00 -10.26
CA SER A 171 12.34 -14.91 -9.15
C SER A 171 11.21 -14.81 -8.13
N LEU A 172 10.92 -15.91 -7.44
CA LEU A 172 9.97 -15.91 -6.33
C LEU A 172 10.47 -15.04 -5.17
N TYR A 173 9.52 -14.58 -4.35
CA TYR A 173 9.74 -13.76 -3.18
C TYR A 173 9.35 -14.52 -1.91
N ASP A 174 10.13 -14.31 -0.85
CA ASP A 174 9.84 -14.87 0.47
C ASP A 174 8.75 -14.04 1.16
N VAL A 175 8.77 -12.73 0.95
CA VAL A 175 7.77 -11.79 1.46
C VAL A 175 7.35 -10.82 0.36
N ILE A 176 6.04 -10.58 0.24
CA ILE A 176 5.48 -9.50 -0.58
C ILE A 176 4.72 -8.54 0.35
N ILE A 177 4.93 -7.25 0.19
CA ILE A 177 4.28 -6.18 0.95
C ILE A 177 3.46 -5.36 -0.03
N ILE A 178 2.15 -5.28 0.21
CA ILE A 178 1.19 -4.54 -0.61
C ILE A 178 0.79 -3.29 0.19
N ASP A 179 1.26 -2.14 -0.28
CA ASP A 179 1.11 -0.81 0.31
C ASP A 179 0.48 0.12 -0.72
N PHE A 180 -0.72 -0.27 -1.16
CA PHE A 180 -1.47 0.42 -2.20
C PHE A 180 -2.36 1.51 -1.60
N PRO A 181 -2.72 2.55 -2.35
CA PRO A 181 -3.75 3.47 -1.90
C PRO A 181 -5.08 2.75 -1.68
N ASP A 182 -5.96 3.35 -0.89
CA ASP A 182 -7.31 2.83 -0.65
C ASP A 182 -8.10 2.70 -1.95
N PRO A 183 -9.06 1.76 -2.05
CA PRO A 183 -9.81 1.47 -3.27
C PRO A 183 -10.87 2.54 -3.58
N ALA A 184 -10.57 3.83 -3.48
CA ALA A 184 -11.56 4.90 -3.52
C ALA A 184 -12.17 5.18 -4.90
N THR A 185 -11.56 4.64 -5.95
CA THR A 185 -12.03 4.74 -7.35
C THR A 185 -12.08 3.36 -7.97
N GLU A 186 -12.82 3.22 -9.07
CA GLU A 186 -12.89 1.97 -9.84
C GLU A 186 -11.49 1.48 -10.23
N VAL A 187 -10.59 2.38 -10.65
CA VAL A 187 -9.20 2.06 -11.00
C VAL A 187 -8.43 1.50 -9.81
N LEU A 188 -8.52 2.14 -8.64
CA LEU A 188 -7.85 1.66 -7.42
C LEU A 188 -8.47 0.36 -6.90
N SER A 189 -9.78 0.17 -7.07
CA SER A 189 -10.46 -1.11 -6.78
C SER A 189 -9.86 -2.28 -7.57
N THR A 190 -9.32 -2.03 -8.77
CA THR A 190 -8.65 -3.07 -9.56
C THR A 190 -7.36 -3.60 -8.92
N LEU A 191 -6.81 -2.94 -7.90
CA LEU A 191 -5.63 -3.37 -7.14
C LEU A 191 -5.96 -4.36 -6.01
N TYR A 192 -7.25 -4.61 -5.77
CA TYR A 192 -7.73 -5.46 -4.68
C TYR A 192 -8.66 -6.57 -5.20
N THR A 193 -8.43 -7.09 -6.41
CA THR A 193 -9.27 -8.14 -7.00
C THR A 193 -8.76 -9.53 -6.62
N SER A 194 -9.67 -10.50 -6.55
CA SER A 194 -9.33 -11.91 -6.34
C SER A 194 -8.31 -12.41 -7.38
N GLU A 195 -8.46 -12.00 -8.64
CA GLU A 195 -7.55 -12.35 -9.72
C GLU A 195 -6.14 -11.81 -9.51
N LEU A 196 -6.01 -10.57 -9.03
CA LEU A 196 -4.70 -9.99 -8.74
C LEU A 196 -4.06 -10.66 -7.53
N PHE A 197 -4.80 -10.95 -6.47
CA PHE A 197 -4.26 -11.69 -5.31
C PHE A 197 -3.83 -13.11 -5.71
N ALA A 198 -4.60 -13.79 -6.57
CA ALA A 198 -4.23 -15.08 -7.12
C ALA A 198 -2.94 -14.98 -7.96
N LEU A 199 -2.76 -13.91 -8.75
CA LEU A 199 -1.52 -13.65 -9.48
C LEU A 199 -0.35 -13.42 -8.53
N ILE A 200 -0.49 -12.56 -7.52
CA ILE A 200 0.54 -12.28 -6.50
C ILE A 200 0.97 -13.56 -5.80
N ALA A 201 0.04 -14.46 -5.47
CA ALA A 201 0.33 -15.74 -4.84
C ALA A 201 1.28 -16.63 -5.66
N THR A 202 1.29 -16.49 -7.00
CA THR A 202 2.20 -17.24 -7.88
C THR A 202 3.65 -16.77 -7.82
N PHE A 203 3.89 -15.57 -7.26
CA PHE A 203 5.22 -15.01 -7.05
C PHE A 203 5.81 -15.35 -5.67
N LEU A 204 5.06 -16.04 -4.80
CA LEU A 204 5.56 -16.48 -3.50
C LEU A 204 6.37 -17.78 -3.61
N THR A 205 7.39 -17.91 -2.77
CA THR A 205 7.98 -19.22 -2.46
C THR A 205 6.96 -20.11 -1.73
N GLU A 206 7.25 -21.42 -1.61
CA GLU A 206 6.37 -22.37 -0.91
C GLU A 206 6.14 -21.99 0.56
N GLU A 207 7.15 -21.40 1.20
CA GLU A 207 7.11 -20.93 2.60
C GLU A 207 6.88 -19.41 2.71
N GLY A 208 6.62 -18.75 1.57
CA GLY A 208 6.41 -17.31 1.50
C GLY A 208 5.01 -16.88 1.89
N ALA A 209 4.89 -15.60 2.25
CA ALA A 209 3.62 -14.96 2.56
C ALA A 209 3.59 -13.53 2.01
N PHE A 210 2.41 -12.94 1.93
CA PHE A 210 2.27 -11.49 1.71
C PHE A 210 1.43 -10.81 2.79
N VAL A 211 1.60 -9.50 2.90
CA VAL A 211 0.79 -8.62 3.74
C VAL A 211 0.19 -7.52 2.88
N CYS A 212 -1.03 -7.10 3.21
CA CYS A 212 -1.75 -6.03 2.54
C CYS A 212 -2.31 -5.07 3.59
N GLN A 213 -2.06 -3.77 3.47
CA GLN A 213 -2.87 -2.79 4.20
C GLN A 213 -4.30 -2.84 3.67
N SER A 214 -5.28 -2.68 4.55
CA SER A 214 -6.67 -2.98 4.20
C SER A 214 -7.68 -2.03 4.82
N ASN A 215 -7.26 -0.79 5.09
CA ASN A 215 -8.07 0.24 5.75
C ASN A 215 -8.47 -0.14 7.19
N SER A 216 -9.29 0.70 7.83
CA SER A 216 -9.68 0.59 9.23
C SER A 216 -10.83 -0.41 9.45
N PRO A 217 -10.68 -1.41 10.34
CA PRO A 217 -11.80 -2.27 10.75
C PRO A 217 -12.85 -1.53 11.60
N ALA A 218 -12.57 -0.30 12.03
CA ALA A 218 -13.50 0.55 12.78
C ALA A 218 -14.22 1.56 11.88
N ASP A 219 -13.49 2.21 10.97
CA ASP A 219 -14.01 3.32 10.15
C ASP A 219 -14.54 2.84 8.79
N ALA A 220 -13.92 1.82 8.19
CA ALA A 220 -14.35 1.19 6.94
C ALA A 220 -14.45 -0.35 7.07
N PRO A 221 -15.26 -0.87 8.01
CA PRO A 221 -15.32 -2.30 8.32
C PRO A 221 -15.72 -3.17 7.13
N LEU A 222 -16.64 -2.72 6.27
CA LEU A 222 -17.02 -3.47 5.08
C LEU A 222 -15.86 -3.56 4.10
N VAL A 223 -15.12 -2.47 3.84
CA VAL A 223 -13.91 -2.49 3.01
C VAL A 223 -12.88 -3.45 3.60
N TYR A 224 -12.55 -3.31 4.88
CA TYR A 224 -11.55 -4.13 5.57
C TYR A 224 -11.84 -5.63 5.45
N TRP A 225 -13.06 -6.05 5.79
CA TRP A 225 -13.42 -7.47 5.72
C TRP A 225 -13.61 -7.96 4.29
N SER A 226 -14.01 -7.10 3.36
CA SER A 226 -14.14 -7.45 1.93
C SER A 226 -12.78 -7.70 1.29
N ILE A 227 -11.73 -6.95 1.66
CA ILE A 227 -10.37 -7.25 1.20
C ILE A 227 -9.94 -8.64 1.69
N GLY A 228 -10.13 -8.94 2.98
CA GLY A 228 -9.84 -10.26 3.54
C GLY A 228 -10.60 -11.40 2.83
N ASN A 229 -11.91 -11.24 2.63
CA ASN A 229 -12.75 -12.20 1.90
C ASN A 229 -12.33 -12.37 0.43
N THR A 230 -11.88 -11.29 -0.20
CA THR A 230 -11.38 -11.32 -1.58
C THR A 230 -10.07 -12.09 -1.67
N ILE A 231 -9.17 -11.91 -0.71
CA ILE A 231 -7.94 -12.70 -0.61
C ILE A 231 -8.24 -14.19 -0.35
N GLU A 232 -9.18 -14.51 0.55
CA GLU A 232 -9.62 -15.90 0.79
C GLU A 232 -10.21 -16.53 -0.48
N SER A 233 -10.98 -15.76 -1.26
CA SER A 233 -11.56 -16.21 -2.54
C SER A 233 -10.52 -16.47 -3.63
N ALA A 234 -9.32 -15.90 -3.52
CA ALA A 234 -8.18 -16.21 -4.37
C ALA A 234 -7.49 -17.55 -4.03
N GLY A 235 -7.99 -18.27 -3.03
CA GLY A 235 -7.49 -19.59 -2.61
C GLY A 235 -6.41 -19.55 -1.52
N LEU A 236 -6.26 -18.40 -0.84
CA LEU A 236 -5.24 -18.17 0.18
C LEU A 236 -5.80 -18.36 1.59
N THR A 237 -4.91 -18.70 2.53
CA THR A 237 -5.24 -18.61 3.96
C THR A 237 -4.96 -17.19 4.45
N VAL A 238 -5.89 -16.59 5.17
CA VAL A 238 -5.77 -15.21 5.67
C VAL A 238 -5.70 -15.13 7.20
N LYS A 239 -4.90 -14.20 7.69
CA LYS A 239 -4.83 -13.75 9.09
C LYS A 239 -4.97 -12.24 9.15
N SER A 240 -6.06 -11.80 9.75
CA SER A 240 -6.43 -10.39 9.92
C SER A 240 -5.89 -9.85 11.23
N TYR A 241 -5.35 -8.63 11.22
CA TYR A 241 -4.87 -7.92 12.41
C TYR A 241 -4.98 -6.41 12.21
N HIS A 242 -4.80 -5.65 13.29
CA HIS A 242 -4.92 -4.21 13.27
C HIS A 242 -4.09 -3.55 14.39
N THR A 243 -3.90 -2.24 14.29
CA THR A 243 -3.29 -1.41 15.33
C THR A 243 -3.80 0.02 15.26
N ILE A 244 -3.60 0.77 16.34
CA ILE A 244 -3.97 2.18 16.42
C ILE A 244 -2.94 3.03 15.68
N VAL A 245 -3.35 3.71 14.60
CA VAL A 245 -2.57 4.77 13.94
C VAL A 245 -3.29 6.10 14.19
N PRO A 246 -2.80 6.94 15.13
CA PRO A 246 -3.54 8.13 15.57
C PRO A 246 -3.90 9.11 14.46
N SER A 247 -3.01 9.34 13.51
CA SER A 247 -3.22 10.26 12.39
C SER A 247 -4.26 9.78 11.38
N PHE A 248 -4.63 8.50 11.40
CA PHE A 248 -5.63 7.89 10.52
C PHE A 248 -6.99 7.65 11.20
N GLY A 249 -7.33 8.38 12.26
CA GLY A 249 -8.64 8.27 12.90
C GLY A 249 -8.76 7.22 14.01
N THR A 250 -7.68 6.51 14.34
CA THR A 250 -7.41 5.64 15.52
C THR A 250 -7.37 4.12 15.31
N ASP A 251 -7.79 3.55 14.20
CA ASP A 251 -7.58 2.11 13.93
C ASP A 251 -7.14 1.89 12.48
N TRP A 252 -6.27 0.93 12.24
CA TRP A 252 -5.81 0.59 10.91
C TRP A 252 -5.51 -0.90 10.78
N GLY A 253 -6.04 -1.48 9.71
CA GLY A 253 -6.09 -2.92 9.51
C GLY A 253 -5.18 -3.42 8.41
N PHE A 254 -4.77 -4.67 8.58
CA PHE A 254 -3.91 -5.41 7.67
C PHE A 254 -4.38 -6.87 7.56
N HIS A 255 -4.08 -7.50 6.42
CA HIS A 255 -4.25 -8.94 6.20
C HIS A 255 -2.94 -9.58 5.78
N ILE A 256 -2.51 -10.63 6.48
CA ILE A 256 -1.43 -11.53 6.04
C ILE A 256 -2.04 -12.72 5.34
N ALA A 257 -1.47 -13.13 4.22
CA ALA A 257 -1.94 -14.26 3.44
C ALA A 257 -0.81 -15.16 2.96
N ALA A 258 -1.10 -16.45 2.82
CA ALA A 258 -0.16 -17.44 2.29
C ALA A 258 -0.90 -18.59 1.58
N ASN A 259 -0.17 -19.34 0.77
CA ASN A 259 -0.67 -20.52 0.05
C ASN A 259 -1.06 -21.69 0.97
N SER A 260 -0.62 -21.67 2.23
CA SER A 260 -0.89 -22.74 3.19
C SER A 260 -1.05 -22.19 4.61
N SER A 261 -2.00 -22.74 5.35
CA SER A 261 -2.21 -22.43 6.77
C SER A 261 -1.02 -22.80 7.66
N PHE A 262 -0.16 -23.73 7.21
CA PHE A 262 1.09 -24.05 7.88
C PHE A 262 2.01 -22.83 7.97
N VAL A 263 2.09 -22.04 6.89
CA VAL A 263 2.93 -20.84 6.81
C VAL A 263 2.48 -19.77 7.80
N LEU A 264 1.19 -19.69 8.17
CA LEU A 264 0.68 -18.68 9.11
C LEU A 264 0.44 -19.21 10.52
N ASN A 265 0.78 -20.47 10.78
CA ASN A 265 0.50 -21.12 12.05
C ASN A 265 1.20 -20.40 13.22
N GLN A 266 0.47 -20.18 14.32
CA GLN A 266 0.98 -19.54 15.54
C GLN A 266 1.60 -18.14 15.36
N ILE A 267 1.29 -17.40 14.28
CA ILE A 267 1.83 -16.05 14.07
C ILE A 267 1.57 -15.11 15.26
N GLU A 268 0.40 -15.22 15.87
CA GLU A 268 -0.02 -14.48 17.08
C GLU A 268 0.93 -14.70 18.28
N GLN A 269 1.63 -15.83 18.34
CA GLN A 269 2.50 -16.20 19.46
C GLN A 269 3.95 -15.76 19.25
N LEU A 270 4.27 -15.13 18.12
CA LEU A 270 5.63 -14.72 17.79
C LEU A 270 5.98 -13.39 18.45
N TYR A 271 7.26 -13.29 18.77
CA TYR A 271 7.86 -12.03 19.12
C TYR A 271 8.37 -11.33 17.87
N VAL A 272 8.15 -10.02 17.80
CA VAL A 272 8.61 -9.19 16.71
C VAL A 272 10.14 -9.07 16.75
N VAL A 273 10.77 -9.37 15.62
CA VAL A 273 12.22 -9.27 15.42
C VAL A 273 12.46 -8.52 14.11
N PRO A 274 13.27 -7.44 14.06
CA PRO A 274 13.96 -6.80 15.19
C PRO A 274 12.97 -6.19 16.19
N SER A 275 13.43 -5.86 17.41
CA SER A 275 12.54 -5.30 18.44
C SER A 275 11.86 -4.01 17.92
N PRO A 276 10.53 -3.94 17.94
CA PRO A 276 9.80 -2.79 17.43
C PRO A 276 9.96 -1.60 18.39
N ARG A 277 9.87 -0.39 17.87
CA ARG A 277 9.86 0.83 18.70
C ARG A 277 8.44 1.17 19.16
N THR A 278 7.44 0.80 18.38
CA THR A 278 6.05 1.27 18.55
C THR A 278 5.05 0.14 18.75
N LEU A 279 5.32 -1.05 18.19
CA LEU A 279 4.45 -2.22 18.38
C LEU A 279 4.70 -2.96 19.70
N PRO A 280 3.72 -3.72 20.20
CA PRO A 280 3.97 -4.70 21.24
C PRO A 280 4.99 -5.73 20.76
N SER A 281 5.90 -6.14 21.65
CA SER A 281 6.92 -7.15 21.29
C SER A 281 6.31 -8.51 20.98
N LEU A 282 5.18 -8.87 21.58
CA LEU A 282 4.40 -10.07 21.25
C LEU A 282 3.28 -9.67 20.29
N LEU A 283 3.09 -10.43 19.21
CA LEU A 283 2.12 -10.11 18.17
C LEU A 283 0.65 -10.30 18.56
N ALA A 284 0.35 -11.17 19.53
CA ALA A 284 -1.01 -11.55 19.92
C ALA A 284 -2.01 -10.38 20.07
N PRO A 285 -1.67 -9.23 20.68
CA PRO A 285 -2.60 -8.12 20.83
C PRO A 285 -3.10 -7.54 19.51
N LEU A 286 -2.32 -7.61 18.42
CA LEU A 286 -2.72 -7.08 17.12
C LEU A 286 -3.85 -7.88 16.46
N PHE A 287 -4.02 -9.15 16.86
CA PHE A 287 -5.01 -10.07 16.31
C PHE A 287 -6.31 -10.10 17.13
N GLN A 288 -6.45 -9.21 18.12
CA GLN A 288 -7.62 -9.17 19.00
C GLN A 288 -8.62 -8.11 18.53
N PHE A 289 -9.70 -8.58 17.92
CA PHE A 289 -10.82 -7.72 17.52
C PHE A 289 -11.88 -7.65 18.62
N LYS A 290 -12.53 -6.50 18.72
CA LYS A 290 -13.79 -6.40 19.46
C LYS A 290 -14.90 -7.16 18.72
N GLU A 291 -15.88 -7.64 19.48
CA GLU A 291 -17.03 -8.38 18.93
C GLU A 291 -17.78 -7.57 17.85
N GLU A 292 -17.95 -6.27 18.09
CA GLU A 292 -18.57 -5.33 17.13
C GLU A 292 -17.85 -5.33 15.77
N HIS A 293 -16.52 -5.32 15.74
CA HIS A 293 -15.76 -5.36 14.48
C HIS A 293 -15.94 -6.72 13.77
N LEU A 294 -16.02 -7.82 14.52
CA LEU A 294 -16.17 -9.17 13.95
C LEU A 294 -17.54 -9.41 13.31
N GLU A 295 -18.60 -8.76 13.80
CA GLU A 295 -19.95 -8.90 13.22
C GLU A 295 -20.01 -8.45 11.75
N HIS A 296 -19.22 -7.44 11.39
CA HIS A 296 -19.14 -6.94 10.01
C HIS A 296 -18.55 -7.94 9.02
N ARG A 297 -17.75 -8.91 9.49
CA ARG A 297 -17.14 -9.93 8.63
C ARG A 297 -18.17 -10.72 7.81
N ASN A 298 -19.37 -10.94 8.37
CA ASN A 298 -20.44 -11.67 7.69
C ASN A 298 -21.05 -10.90 6.51
N ASN A 299 -20.80 -9.60 6.41
CA ASN A 299 -21.28 -8.74 5.34
C ASN A 299 -20.24 -8.51 4.24
N ALA A 300 -19.03 -9.07 4.38
CA ALA A 300 -17.95 -8.93 3.43
C ALA A 300 -18.38 -9.33 2.02
N VAL A 301 -18.02 -8.50 1.03
CA VAL A 301 -18.29 -8.75 -0.38
C VAL A 301 -17.02 -9.19 -1.10
N LEU A 302 -17.17 -9.76 -2.28
CA LEU A 302 -16.07 -10.16 -3.14
C LEU A 302 -15.79 -9.07 -4.16
N ASN A 303 -14.55 -8.59 -4.23
CA ASN A 303 -14.08 -7.73 -5.29
C ASN A 303 -13.38 -8.56 -6.39
N SER A 304 -13.80 -8.41 -7.64
CA SER A 304 -13.25 -9.17 -8.78
C SER A 304 -13.09 -8.26 -9.99
N GLU A 305 -12.32 -8.70 -10.99
CA GLU A 305 -12.24 -7.96 -12.28
C GLU A 305 -13.61 -7.80 -12.96
N SER A 306 -14.55 -8.71 -12.69
CA SER A 306 -15.91 -8.65 -13.25
C SER A 306 -16.89 -7.77 -12.48
N ASP A 307 -16.56 -7.46 -11.21
CA ASP A 307 -17.38 -6.66 -10.31
C ASP A 307 -16.48 -5.94 -9.30
N LEU A 308 -16.11 -4.71 -9.63
CA LEU A 308 -15.17 -3.88 -8.88
C LEU A 308 -15.82 -3.20 -7.66
N ILE A 309 -16.66 -3.91 -6.92
CA ILE A 309 -17.57 -3.37 -5.88
C ILE A 309 -16.87 -2.58 -4.75
N LEU A 310 -15.58 -2.82 -4.51
CA LEU A 310 -14.89 -2.30 -3.33
C LEU A 310 -14.86 -0.76 -3.27
N HIS A 311 -14.80 -0.07 -4.41
CA HIS A 311 -14.85 1.39 -4.43
C HIS A 311 -16.20 1.97 -4.01
N HIS A 312 -17.30 1.29 -4.34
CA HIS A 312 -18.62 1.68 -3.84
C HIS A 312 -18.74 1.45 -2.34
N CYS A 313 -18.17 0.36 -1.82
CA CYS A 313 -18.09 0.12 -0.38
C CYS A 313 -17.32 1.25 0.32
N TYR A 314 -16.14 1.59 -0.21
CA TYR A 314 -15.31 2.66 0.32
C TYR A 314 -16.03 4.01 0.32
N GLN A 315 -16.58 4.42 -0.82
CA GLN A 315 -17.32 5.69 -0.93
C GLN A 315 -18.46 5.77 0.06
N LYS A 316 -19.22 4.67 0.23
CA LYS A 316 -20.35 4.63 1.17
C LYS A 316 -19.92 4.72 2.64
N GLU A 317 -18.81 4.09 3.02
CA GLU A 317 -18.32 4.11 4.41
C GLU A 317 -17.61 5.42 4.76
N MET A 318 -16.99 6.06 3.77
CA MET A 318 -16.30 7.35 3.94
C MET A 318 -17.20 8.56 3.67
N GLU A 319 -18.44 8.34 3.21
CA GLU A 319 -19.48 9.37 3.11
C GLU A 319 -20.00 9.74 4.51
N PHE A 320 -19.51 10.86 5.05
CA PHE A 320 -20.05 11.53 6.23
C PHE A 320 -20.64 12.90 5.89
#